data_AF-A0A940FX07-F1
#
_entry.id   AF-A0A940FX07-F1
#
_cell.length_a   1.000
_cell.length_b   1.000
_cell.length_c   1.000
_cell.angle_alpha   90.00
_cell.angle_beta   90.00
_cell.angle_gamma   90.00
#
_symmetry.space_group_name_H-M   'P 1'
#
loop_
_entity.id
_entity.type
_entity.pdbx_description
1 polymer ?
#
loop_
_entity_poly.entity_id
_entity_poly.type
_entity_poly.pdbx_seq_one_letter_code
_entity_poly.pdbx_strand_id
1 'polypeptide(L)' 'ISLTLFNINNNQFSVAIIPYTYHHTNISAVEPGSVVNIEFDMIGKYAQRFFQLAQTNPYEK' A
#
# COMPACT_ATOMS: atom_id res chain seq x y z
N ILE A 1 7.14 3.06 8.66
CA ILE A 1 8.26 2.96 7.69
C ILE A 1 7.69 3.14 6.29
N SER A 2 8.39 3.82 5.38
CA SER A 2 7.98 3.92 3.97
C SER A 2 8.74 2.88 3.15
N LEU A 3 8.03 2.14 2.30
CA LEU A 3 8.56 1.05 1.49
C LEU A 3 7.97 1.11 0.08
N THR A 4 8.78 0.72 -0.90
CA THR A 4 8.35 0.62 -2.30
C THR A 4 7.83 -0.78 -2.57
N LEU A 5 6.60 -0.87 -3.10
CA LEU A 5 5.95 -2.14 -3.42
C LEU A 5 6.39 -2.66 -4.80
N PHE A 6 6.51 -3.98 -4.94
CA PHE A 6 6.64 -4.67 -6.23
C PHE A 6 5.91 -6.03 -6.20
N ASN A 7 5.78 -6.70 -7.35
CA ASN A 7 5.05 -7.97 -7.49
C ASN A 7 3.64 -7.94 -6.86
N ILE A 8 2.80 -7.04 -7.37
CA ILE A 8 1.45 -6.81 -6.87
C ILE A 8 0.49 -7.84 -7.49
N ASN A 9 -0.31 -8.48 -6.63
CA ASN A 9 -1.45 -9.30 -7.01
C ASN A 9 -2.69 -8.84 -6.22
N ASN A 10 -3.85 -9.46 -6.46
CA ASN A 10 -5.13 -9.03 -5.89
C ASN A 10 -5.14 -8.87 -4.36
N ASN A 11 -4.41 -9.71 -3.63
CA ASN A 11 -4.42 -9.74 -2.14
C ASN A 11 -3.03 -9.82 -1.52
N GLN A 12 -1.98 -9.58 -2.31
CA GLN A 12 -0.60 -9.67 -1.84
C GLN A 12 0.30 -8.72 -2.62
N PHE A 13 1.34 -8.25 -1.98
CA PHE A 13 2.41 -7.48 -2.59
C PHE A 13 3.74 -7.85 -1.94
N SER A 14 4.84 -7.55 -2.60
CA SER A 14 6.19 -7.72 -2.07
C SER A 14 6.84 -6.37 -1.79
N VAL A 15 7.77 -6.36 -0.83
CA VAL A 15 8.63 -5.22 -0.49
C VAL A 15 10.06 -5.69 -0.34
N ALA A 16 11.01 -4.80 -0.61
CA ALA A 16 12.43 -5.08 -0.42
C ALA A 16 12.89 -4.35 0.85
N ILE A 17 13.53 -5.08 1.75
CA ILE A 17 14.08 -4.51 2.97
C ILE A 17 15.60 -4.40 2.81
N ILE A 18 16.11 -3.17 2.85
CA ILE A 18 17.55 -2.91 2.84
C ILE A 18 18.13 -3.01 4.27
N PRO A 19 19.45 -3.24 4.43
CA PRO A 19 20.05 -3.44 5.75
C PRO A 19 19.76 -2.33 6.76
N TYR A 20 19.81 -1.06 6.33
CA TYR A 20 19.52 0.06 7.23
C TYR A 20 18.10 -0.03 7.80
N THR A 21 17.09 -0.27 6.96
CA THR A 21 15.69 -0.45 7.38
C THR A 21 15.52 -1.66 8.29
N TYR A 22 16.20 -2.77 7.99
CA TYR A 22 16.15 -3.97 8.83
C TYR A 22 16.65 -3.70 10.26
N HIS A 23 17.78 -2.98 10.39
CA HIS A 23 18.41 -2.73 11.69
C HIS A 23 17.80 -1.55 12.47
N HIS A 24 17.18 -0.58 11.79
CA HIS A 24 16.70 0.67 12.42
C HIS A 24 15.17 0.75 12.51
N THR A 25 14.46 -0.34 12.24
CA THR A 25 12.99 -0.38 12.34
C THR A 25 12.54 -1.70 12.95
N ASN A 26 11.28 -1.79 13.36
CA ASN A 26 10.70 -3.00 13.94
C ASN A 26 10.42 -4.12 12.91
N ILE A 27 10.74 -3.92 11.63
CA ILE A 27 10.51 -4.93 10.57
C ILE A 27 11.27 -6.24 10.84
N SER A 28 12.41 -6.18 11.54
CA SER A 28 13.20 -7.35 11.91
C SER A 28 12.52 -8.28 12.91
N ALA A 29 11.48 -7.81 13.60
CA ALA A 29 10.66 -8.61 14.52
C ALA A 29 9.36 -9.15 13.86
N VAL A 30 9.14 -8.87 12.58
CA VAL A 30 7.94 -9.32 11.86
C VAL A 30 8.17 -10.73 11.33
N GLU A 31 7.31 -11.66 11.74
CA GLU A 31 7.33 -13.06 11.35
C GLU A 31 6.11 -13.43 10.48
N PRO A 32 6.14 -14.53 9.71
CA PRO A 32 4.96 -15.01 8.98
C PRO A 32 3.73 -15.13 9.88
N GLY A 33 2.61 -14.53 9.45
CA GLY A 33 1.37 -14.46 10.24
C GLY A 33 1.23 -13.21 11.13
N SER A 34 2.28 -12.39 11.25
CA SER A 34 2.19 -11.11 11.95
C SER A 34 1.20 -10.17 11.28
N VAL A 35 0.41 -9.46 12.09
CA VAL A 35 -0.45 -8.37 11.61
C VAL A 35 0.33 -7.06 11.65
N VAL A 36 0.28 -6.30 10.56
CA VAL A 36 0.94 -5.00 10.44
C VAL A 36 -0.06 -3.93 10.01
N ASN A 37 0.22 -2.68 10.39
CA ASN A 37 -0.55 -1.53 9.93
C ASN A 37 -0.13 -1.16 8.51
N ILE A 38 -1.12 -0.96 7.63
CA ILE A 38 -0.91 -0.55 6.23
C ILE A 38 -1.52 0.84 6.06
N GLU A 39 -0.73 1.78 5.56
CA GLU A 39 -1.18 3.12 5.20
C GLU A 39 -0.89 3.37 3.72
N PHE A 40 -1.91 3.80 2.97
CA PHE A 40 -1.74 4.20 1.58
C PHE A 40 -1.26 5.65 1.49
N ASP A 41 -0.39 5.91 0.53
CA ASP A 41 0.01 7.28 0.17
C ASP A 41 -1.24 8.11 -0.19
N MET A 42 -1.18 9.41 0.09
CA MET A 42 -2.25 10.37 -0.18
C MET A 42 -2.70 10.30 -1.64
N ILE A 43 -1.75 10.09 -2.58
CA ILE A 43 -2.03 9.95 -4.01
C ILE A 43 -3.04 8.81 -4.27
N GLY A 44 -2.91 7.67 -3.58
CA GLY A 44 -3.84 6.55 -3.72
C GLY A 44 -5.27 6.92 -3.32
N LYS A 45 -5.43 7.65 -2.21
CA LYS A 45 -6.75 8.13 -1.74
C LYS A 45 -7.39 9.09 -2.75
N TYR A 46 -6.60 10.01 -3.31
CA TYR A 46 -7.09 10.93 -4.34
C TYR A 46 -7.42 10.20 -5.65
N ALA A 47 -6.56 9.29 -6.11
CA ALA A 47 -6.82 8.50 -7.30
C ALA A 47 -8.12 7.71 -7.19
N GLN A 48 -8.34 7.01 -6.07
CA GLN A 48 -9.60 6.30 -5.80
C GLN A 48 -10.79 7.27 -5.87
N ARG A 49 -10.70 8.43 -5.24
CA ARG A 49 -11.77 9.44 -5.27
C ARG A 49 -12.04 9.94 -6.69
N PHE A 50 -11.00 10.19 -7.48
CA PHE A 50 -11.14 10.58 -8.89
C PHE A 50 -11.83 9.48 -9.71
N PHE A 51 -11.43 8.21 -9.56
CA PHE A 51 -12.09 7.09 -10.25
C PHE A 51 -13.57 6.94 -9.86
N GLN A 52 -13.91 7.13 -8.59
CA GLN A 52 -15.30 7.10 -8.12
C GLN A 52 -16.12 8.22 -8.76
N LEU A 53 -15.60 9.45 -8.78
CA LEU A 53 -16.28 10.60 -9.37
C LEU A 53 -16.44 10.45 -10.89
N ALA A 54 -15.45 9.88 -11.57
CA ALA A 54 -15.51 9.61 -13.01
C ALA A 54 -16.56 8.55 -13.39
N GLN A 55 -16.83 7.58 -12.50
CA GLN A 55 -17.87 6.57 -12.70
C GLN A 55 -19.27 7.07 -12.33
N THR A 56 -19.39 8.08 -11.48
CA THR A 56 -20.65 8.81 -11.28
C THR A 56 -20.79 9.89 -12.35
N ASN A 57 -21.12 9.53 -13.58
CA ASN A 57 -21.60 10.49 -14.56
C ASN A 57 -23.08 10.80 -14.25
N PRO A 58 -23.44 11.99 -13.74
CA PRO A 58 -24.84 12.32 -13.42
C PRO A 58 -25.71 12.48 -14.68
N TYR A 59 -25.16 12.31 -15.89
CA TYR A 59 -25.86 12.36 -17.17
C TYR A 59 -25.99 11.00 -17.88
N GLU A 60 -25.45 9.92 -17.32
CA GLU A 60 -25.77 8.55 -17.76
C GLU A 60 -27.04 8.10 -17.04
N LYS A 61 -28.18 8.16 -17.74
CA LYS A 61 -29.38 7.39 -17.42
C LYS A 61 -29.26 6.00 -18.02
#